data_AF-A0A966WUV2-F1
#
_entry.id   AF-A0A966WUV2-F1
#
_cell.length_a   1.000
_cell.length_b   1.000
_cell.length_c   1.000
_cell.angle_alpha   90.00
_cell.angle_beta   90.00
_cell.angle_gamma   90.00
#
_symmetry.space_group_name_H-M   'P 1'
#
loop_
_entity.id
_entity.type
_entity.pdbx_description
1 polymer ?
#
loop_
_entity_poly.entity_id
_entity_poly.type
_entity_poly.pdbx_seq_one_letter_code
_entity_poly.pdbx_strand_id
1 'polypeptide(L)'
;MAQQLDRHQPLHFIGVGGIGMSAIAGILADRGFAVSGSDPRDNAVLQDLRGRGVRVFREQSASTIAAIRSGTSHAPVVVVSSAVPESNPELQEARRIGLDIRHRSDLLASLIATQTSIAVAGSHGKTTTSTLLASLLYATDHDPTAVIGGIVPAFGSNGRNGDGQLLVAEADESDGSLVKFEATLGVITNLELDHTDHYPNLDALIATLQRFARGCQNVLANRDCPVLRQHFQAQAWWSVQSCDDVQFAALPLELNGDSTLAAFYENGVQLGTFTLPLPGLHNLSNATAALAACRLQGVAFEVLRQAVESLQAPGRRFDYRGTWRGRQVVDDYAHHPSEVDATLAMARLMVSSGRSPLPASPQRLLAVFQPHRYSRTAEFLDAFAQALSQADAVVLAPLYAAGETPMAGISSAALAAAIQRIRPELQVEVSDSLEELTEAVALHSRAGDLVLAMGAGDVNGLWGRLEQRQPCDPALPLAA
;
A
#
# COMPACT_ATOMS: atom_id res chain seq x y z
N MET A 1 15.25 -5.87 21.62
CA MET A 1 16.55 -5.32 21.22
C MET A 1 16.97 -5.90 19.89
N ALA A 2 16.84 -5.11 18.83
CA ALA A 2 17.36 -5.44 17.51
C ALA A 2 18.90 -5.62 17.58
N GLN A 3 19.42 -6.64 16.90
CA GLN A 3 20.87 -6.85 16.84
C GLN A 3 21.52 -5.84 15.90
N GLN A 4 22.51 -5.10 16.39
CA GLN A 4 23.25 -4.15 15.58
C GLN A 4 23.96 -4.86 14.41
N LEU A 5 23.90 -4.26 13.22
CA LEU A 5 24.60 -4.76 12.05
C LEU A 5 26.10 -4.41 12.15
N ASP A 6 26.98 -5.39 11.98
CA ASP A 6 28.41 -5.17 11.87
C ASP A 6 28.76 -4.66 10.46
N ARG A 7 29.37 -3.48 10.37
CA ARG A 7 29.74 -2.85 9.11
C ARG A 7 30.81 -3.62 8.33
N HIS A 8 31.59 -4.46 9.01
CA HIS A 8 32.59 -5.32 8.38
C HIS A 8 32.02 -6.63 7.85
N GLN A 9 30.79 -6.97 8.23
CA GLN A 9 30.15 -8.22 7.83
C GLN A 9 29.37 -8.03 6.52
N PRO A 10 29.71 -8.75 5.44
CA PRO A 10 28.97 -8.64 4.18
C PRO A 10 27.55 -9.17 4.32
N LEU A 11 26.62 -8.59 3.57
CA LEU A 11 25.22 -8.98 3.54
C LEU A 11 24.86 -9.55 2.18
N HIS A 12 24.16 -10.69 2.16
CA HIS A 12 23.70 -11.34 0.94
C HIS A 12 22.19 -11.54 0.95
N PHE A 13 21.47 -10.87 0.05
CA PHE A 13 20.01 -10.92 -0.04
C PHE A 13 19.55 -11.95 -1.07
N ILE A 14 18.84 -13.00 -0.63
CA ILE A 14 18.19 -13.96 -1.53
C ILE A 14 16.82 -13.40 -1.95
N GLY A 15 16.59 -13.22 -3.25
CA GLY A 15 15.41 -12.54 -3.78
C GLY A 15 15.50 -11.01 -3.68
N VAL A 16 16.68 -10.44 -3.97
CA VAL A 16 16.97 -9.01 -3.78
C VAL A 16 16.11 -8.08 -4.64
N GLY A 17 15.49 -8.59 -5.72
CA GLY A 17 14.60 -7.82 -6.58
C GLY A 17 13.19 -7.58 -6.02
N GLY A 18 12.84 -8.20 -4.88
CA GLY A 18 11.58 -7.93 -4.20
C GLY A 18 11.55 -6.54 -3.54
N ILE A 19 10.39 -5.87 -3.56
CA ILE A 19 10.23 -4.46 -3.16
C ILE A 19 10.83 -4.17 -1.76
N GLY A 20 10.51 -4.97 -0.75
CA GLY A 20 11.06 -4.79 0.59
C GLY A 20 12.54 -5.18 0.73
N MET A 21 13.04 -6.09 -0.11
CA MET A 21 14.43 -6.52 -0.10
C MET A 21 15.35 -5.48 -0.75
N SER A 22 14.95 -4.96 -1.91
CA SER A 22 15.73 -3.97 -2.66
C SER A 22 15.90 -2.66 -1.90
N ALA A 23 14.86 -2.18 -1.21
CA ALA A 23 14.95 -0.96 -0.41
C ALA A 23 16.00 -1.07 0.70
N ILE A 24 15.96 -2.15 1.47
CA ILE A 24 16.92 -2.39 2.57
C ILE A 24 18.34 -2.58 2.01
N ALA A 25 18.49 -3.37 0.95
CA ALA A 25 19.78 -3.61 0.31
C ALA A 25 20.41 -2.32 -0.23
N GLY A 26 19.62 -1.48 -0.91
CA GLY A 26 20.06 -0.18 -1.44
C GLY A 26 20.51 0.76 -0.33
N ILE A 27 19.72 0.90 0.74
CA ILE A 27 20.08 1.77 1.89
C ILE A 27 21.38 1.30 2.55
N LEU A 28 21.55 0.00 2.75
CA LEU A 28 22.77 -0.53 3.35
C LEU A 28 23.99 -0.34 2.44
N ALA A 29 23.81 -0.48 1.12
CA ALA A 29 24.86 -0.18 0.15
C ALA A 29 25.26 1.31 0.19
N ASP A 30 24.28 2.22 0.21
CA ASP A 30 24.51 3.67 0.31
C ASP A 30 25.20 4.05 1.63
N ARG A 31 24.94 3.30 2.72
CA ARG A 31 25.66 3.41 4.01
C ARG A 31 27.03 2.76 4.01
N GLY A 32 27.48 2.22 2.88
CA GLY A 32 28.81 1.62 2.69
C GLY A 32 28.96 0.21 3.25
N PHE A 33 27.87 -0.53 3.46
CA PHE A 33 27.96 -1.97 3.73
C PHE A 33 28.34 -2.72 2.44
N ALA A 34 29.07 -3.83 2.58
CA ALA A 34 29.31 -4.74 1.46
C ALA A 34 28.04 -5.56 1.20
N VAL A 35 27.26 -5.18 0.18
CA VAL A 35 25.98 -5.80 -0.14
C VAL A 35 26.05 -6.60 -1.44
N SER A 36 25.46 -7.78 -1.41
CA SER A 36 25.22 -8.62 -2.59
C SER A 36 23.81 -9.19 -2.55
N GLY A 37 23.33 -9.74 -3.66
CA GLY A 37 22.05 -10.43 -3.67
C GLY A 37 21.77 -11.20 -4.95
N SER A 38 20.80 -12.10 -4.90
CA SER A 38 20.40 -12.96 -6.01
C SER A 38 18.93 -12.72 -6.37
N ASP A 39 18.59 -12.63 -7.65
CA ASP A 39 17.20 -12.71 -8.13
C ASP A 39 17.21 -13.18 -9.61
N PRO A 40 16.36 -14.15 -9.99
CA PRO A 40 16.32 -14.66 -11.36
C PRO A 40 15.79 -13.65 -12.39
N ARG A 41 15.03 -12.64 -11.96
CA ARG A 41 14.41 -11.67 -12.86
C ARG A 41 15.29 -10.44 -13.01
N ASP A 42 15.77 -10.15 -14.22
CA ASP A 42 16.50 -8.91 -14.47
C ASP A 42 15.52 -7.76 -14.76
N ASN A 43 15.47 -6.78 -13.87
CA ASN A 43 14.54 -5.65 -13.93
C ASN A 43 15.25 -4.33 -13.56
N ALA A 44 14.52 -3.22 -13.67
CA ALA A 44 15.04 -1.88 -13.34
C ALA A 44 15.56 -1.79 -11.89
N VAL A 45 14.93 -2.51 -10.95
CA VAL A 45 15.37 -2.54 -9.54
C VAL A 45 16.77 -3.14 -9.40
N LEU A 46 17.07 -4.25 -10.10
CA LEU A 46 18.42 -4.82 -10.08
C LEU A 46 19.45 -3.93 -10.77
N GLN A 47 19.06 -3.19 -11.81
CA GLN A 47 19.93 -2.23 -12.46
C GLN A 47 20.30 -1.07 -11.52
N ASP A 48 19.32 -0.52 -10.80
CA ASP A 48 19.53 0.51 -9.77
C ASP A 48 20.49 0.01 -8.67
N LEU A 49 20.25 -1.20 -8.13
CA LEU A 49 21.13 -1.79 -7.11
C LEU A 49 22.57 -1.96 -7.60
N ARG A 50 22.78 -2.42 -8.84
CA ARG A 50 24.13 -2.49 -9.43
C ARG A 50 24.78 -1.11 -9.52
N GLY A 51 24.02 -0.08 -9.87
CA GLY A 51 24.47 1.32 -9.88
C GLY A 51 24.95 1.80 -8.51
N ARG A 52 24.35 1.30 -7.43
CA ARG A 52 24.76 1.56 -6.03
C ARG A 52 25.91 0.66 -5.54
N GLY A 53 26.52 -0.14 -6.41
CA GLY A 53 27.63 -1.03 -6.08
C GLY A 53 27.22 -2.37 -5.46
N VAL A 54 25.93 -2.73 -5.47
CA VAL A 54 25.48 -4.06 -5.02
C VAL A 54 25.90 -5.12 -6.03
N ARG A 55 26.56 -6.19 -5.55
CA ARG A 55 26.90 -7.34 -6.39
C ARG A 55 25.68 -8.24 -6.60
N VAL A 56 25.10 -8.20 -7.80
CA VAL A 56 23.87 -8.95 -8.14
C VAL A 56 24.16 -10.22 -8.93
N PHE A 57 23.61 -11.35 -8.48
CA PHE A 57 23.65 -12.66 -9.13
C PHE A 57 22.28 -13.00 -9.76
N ARG A 58 22.28 -13.56 -10.97
CA ARG A 58 21.04 -14.03 -11.63
C ARG A 58 20.67 -15.47 -11.27
N GLU A 59 21.66 -16.28 -10.91
CA GLU A 59 21.45 -17.66 -10.49
C GLU A 59 21.30 -17.74 -8.98
N GLN A 60 20.45 -18.67 -8.53
CA GLN A 60 20.29 -19.01 -7.12
C GLN A 60 20.81 -20.42 -6.85
N SER A 61 22.12 -20.55 -6.65
CA SER A 61 22.79 -21.85 -6.50
C SER A 61 23.79 -21.87 -5.34
N ALA A 62 24.18 -23.06 -4.91
CA ALA A 62 25.22 -23.23 -3.88
C ALA A 62 26.55 -22.56 -4.27
N SER A 63 26.84 -22.39 -5.57
CA SER A 63 28.05 -21.71 -6.03
C SER A 63 28.02 -20.21 -5.74
N THR A 64 26.83 -19.58 -5.66
CA THR A 64 26.68 -18.18 -5.24
C THR A 64 27.21 -18.00 -3.82
N ILE A 65 26.87 -18.91 -2.90
CA ILE A 65 27.35 -18.88 -1.51
C ILE A 65 28.88 -19.01 -1.46
N ALA A 66 29.48 -19.86 -2.29
CA ALA A 66 30.94 -19.93 -2.40
C ALA A 66 31.54 -18.61 -2.94
N ALA A 67 30.89 -17.99 -3.93
CA ALA A 67 31.35 -16.79 -4.60
C ALA A 67 31.25 -15.50 -3.77
N ILE A 68 30.31 -15.42 -2.82
CA ILE A 68 30.20 -14.28 -1.87
C ILE A 68 31.17 -14.42 -0.68
N ARG A 69 31.59 -15.66 -0.39
CA ARG A 69 32.60 -15.94 0.64
C ARG A 69 34.02 -15.77 0.11
N SER A 70 34.23 -15.95 -1.18
CA SER A 70 35.54 -15.72 -1.78
C SER A 70 35.87 -14.22 -1.77
N GLY A 71 37.05 -13.88 -1.26
CA GLY A 71 37.53 -12.49 -1.21
C GLY A 71 37.07 -11.69 0.01
N THR A 72 36.45 -12.31 1.01
CA THR A 72 36.08 -11.65 2.27
C THR A 72 36.68 -12.38 3.48
N SER A 73 37.11 -11.63 4.50
CA SER A 73 37.65 -12.21 5.75
C SER A 73 36.56 -12.51 6.77
N HIS A 74 35.34 -12.04 6.54
CA HIS A 74 34.20 -12.13 7.46
C HIS A 74 33.11 -13.00 6.82
N ALA A 75 32.49 -13.88 7.62
CA ALA A 75 31.40 -14.71 7.13
C ALA A 75 30.16 -13.84 6.82
N PRO A 76 29.58 -13.93 5.61
CA PRO A 76 28.43 -13.11 5.25
C PRO A 76 27.19 -13.50 6.04
N VAL A 77 26.31 -12.52 6.30
CA VAL A 77 24.94 -12.75 6.76
C VAL A 77 24.05 -12.94 5.53
N VAL A 78 23.28 -14.02 5.52
CA VAL A 78 22.29 -14.29 4.48
C VAL A 78 20.95 -13.72 4.93
N VAL A 79 20.35 -12.90 4.07
CA VAL A 79 19.08 -12.23 4.32
C VAL A 79 18.01 -12.86 3.45
N VAL A 80 16.91 -13.26 4.07
CA VAL A 80 15.75 -13.87 3.39
C VAL A 80 14.46 -13.10 3.65
N SER A 81 13.49 -13.27 2.77
CA SER A 81 12.10 -12.85 3.00
C SER A 81 11.20 -14.08 3.09
N SER A 82 9.95 -13.88 3.54
CA SER A 82 8.91 -14.91 3.55
C SER A 82 8.64 -15.54 2.16
N ALA A 83 9.07 -14.90 1.08
CA ALA A 83 8.92 -15.41 -0.29
C ALA A 83 10.04 -16.40 -0.70
N VAL A 84 11.12 -16.52 0.07
CA VAL A 84 12.22 -17.44 -0.22
C VAL A 84 11.84 -18.84 0.30
N PRO A 85 11.67 -19.85 -0.56
CA PRO A 85 11.28 -21.18 -0.11
C PRO A 85 12.44 -21.90 0.58
N GLU A 86 12.12 -22.80 1.51
CA GLU A 86 13.08 -23.67 2.22
C GLU A 86 13.90 -24.57 1.27
N SER A 87 13.38 -24.81 0.06
CA SER A 87 14.05 -25.53 -1.01
C SER A 87 15.06 -24.69 -1.81
N ASN A 88 15.19 -23.40 -1.52
CA ASN A 88 16.11 -22.52 -2.23
C ASN A 88 17.58 -23.01 -2.06
N PRO A 89 18.33 -23.25 -3.15
CA PRO A 89 19.69 -23.81 -3.06
C PRO A 89 20.69 -22.95 -2.29
N GLU A 90 20.60 -21.61 -2.37
CA GLU A 90 21.48 -20.71 -1.60
C GLU A 90 21.17 -20.81 -0.11
N LEU A 91 19.88 -20.84 0.26
CA LEU A 91 19.45 -20.97 1.65
C LEU A 91 19.88 -22.31 2.26
N GLN A 92 19.71 -23.41 1.51
CA GLN A 92 20.14 -24.73 1.97
C GLN A 92 21.65 -24.80 2.18
N GLU A 93 22.44 -24.26 1.25
CA GLU A 93 23.89 -24.24 1.37
C GLU A 93 24.35 -23.34 2.53
N ALA A 94 23.76 -22.15 2.68
CA ALA A 94 24.04 -21.25 3.80
C ALA A 94 23.81 -21.92 5.16
N ARG A 95 22.71 -22.68 5.31
CA ARG A 95 22.45 -23.48 6.52
C ARG A 95 23.45 -24.61 6.70
N ARG A 96 23.76 -25.35 5.63
CA ARG A 96 24.70 -26.49 5.67
C ARG A 96 26.07 -26.08 6.19
N ILE A 97 26.54 -24.89 5.85
CA ILE A 97 27.84 -24.36 6.28
C ILE A 97 27.76 -23.44 7.51
N GLY A 98 26.57 -23.25 8.09
CA GLY A 98 26.37 -22.51 9.33
C GLY A 98 26.52 -20.99 9.23
N LEU A 99 26.11 -20.37 8.11
CA LEU A 99 26.03 -18.90 8.03
C LEU A 99 24.90 -18.36 8.91
N ASP A 100 25.07 -17.13 9.40
CA ASP A 100 23.99 -16.38 10.04
C ASP A 100 22.91 -16.06 9.00
N ILE A 101 21.67 -16.42 9.31
CA ILE A 101 20.51 -16.21 8.44
C ILE A 101 19.53 -15.33 9.17
N ARG A 102 19.25 -14.16 8.60
CA ARG A 102 18.31 -13.18 9.15
C ARG A 102 17.14 -12.95 8.22
N HIS A 103 15.99 -12.67 8.80
CA HIS A 103 14.83 -12.25 8.02
C HIS A 103 14.96 -10.76 7.65
N ARG A 104 14.35 -10.35 6.53
CA ARG A 104 14.31 -8.94 6.10
C ARG A 104 13.84 -8.01 7.22
N SER A 105 12.90 -8.47 8.04
CA SER A 105 12.34 -7.67 9.14
C SER A 105 13.33 -7.47 10.29
N ASP A 106 14.33 -8.35 10.45
CA ASP A 106 15.40 -8.14 11.44
C ASP A 106 16.32 -6.99 11.02
N LEU A 107 16.59 -6.88 9.71
CA LEU A 107 17.38 -5.77 9.17
C LEU A 107 16.61 -4.46 9.21
N LEU A 108 15.32 -4.47 8.85
CA LEU A 108 14.47 -3.29 8.98
C LEU A 108 14.37 -2.83 10.44
N ALA A 109 14.18 -3.76 11.39
CA ALA A 109 14.18 -3.44 12.82
C ALA A 109 15.51 -2.79 13.26
N SER A 110 16.63 -3.29 12.73
CA SER A 110 17.96 -2.73 12.99
C SER A 110 18.08 -1.31 12.44
N LEU A 111 17.60 -1.04 11.22
CA LEU A 111 17.59 0.31 10.65
C LEU A 111 16.72 1.27 11.48
N ILE A 112 15.49 0.86 11.83
CA ILE A 112 14.55 1.64 12.65
C ILE A 112 15.18 2.02 14.00
N ALA A 113 15.93 1.12 14.62
CA ALA A 113 16.57 1.36 15.92
C ALA A 113 17.80 2.29 15.84
N THR A 114 18.36 2.55 14.65
CA THR A 114 19.59 3.35 14.49
C THR A 114 19.36 4.85 14.30
N GLN A 115 18.12 5.28 14.05
CA GLN A 115 17.76 6.67 13.78
C GLN A 115 16.44 7.03 14.46
N THR A 116 16.16 8.32 14.59
CA THR A 116 14.82 8.79 14.98
C THR A 116 13.84 8.33 13.92
N SER A 117 12.92 7.45 14.29
CA SER A 117 12.14 6.67 13.33
C SER A 117 10.63 6.81 13.54
N ILE A 118 9.91 6.90 12.42
CA ILE A 118 8.46 6.88 12.34
C ILE A 118 8.05 5.60 11.63
N ALA A 119 7.39 4.69 12.34
CA ALA A 119 6.90 3.43 11.81
C ALA A 119 5.38 3.49 11.63
N VAL A 120 4.89 3.28 10.40
CA VAL A 120 3.46 3.39 10.05
C VAL A 120 2.85 2.01 9.89
N ALA A 121 1.88 1.67 10.74
CA ALA A 121 1.17 0.40 10.80
C ALA A 121 -0.36 0.58 10.73
N GLY A 122 -1.10 -0.53 10.65
CA GLY A 122 -2.56 -0.59 10.60
C GLY A 122 -3.04 -1.41 9.41
N SER A 123 -4.31 -1.82 9.36
CA SER A 123 -4.79 -2.69 8.28
C SER A 123 -4.71 -1.99 6.91
N HIS A 124 -5.27 -0.78 6.82
CA HIS A 124 -5.37 -0.03 5.56
C HIS A 124 -4.62 1.31 5.61
N GLY A 125 -4.19 1.81 4.45
CA GLY A 125 -3.61 3.16 4.32
C GLY A 125 -2.15 3.31 4.78
N LYS A 126 -1.47 2.21 5.15
CA LYS A 126 -0.05 2.19 5.55
C LYS A 126 0.86 2.84 4.50
N THR A 127 0.87 2.28 3.29
CA THR A 127 1.72 2.75 2.18
C THR A 127 1.41 4.17 1.77
N THR A 128 0.12 4.56 1.73
CA THR A 128 -0.26 5.95 1.42
C THR A 128 0.25 6.89 2.52
N THR A 129 -0.04 6.61 3.79
CA THR A 129 0.38 7.46 4.91
C THR A 129 1.91 7.60 4.98
N SER A 130 2.65 6.50 4.84
CA SER A 130 4.11 6.50 4.86
C SER A 130 4.72 7.22 3.64
N THR A 131 4.09 7.10 2.46
CA THR A 131 4.46 7.84 1.24
C THR A 131 4.25 9.35 1.41
N LEU A 132 3.08 9.77 1.91
CA LEU A 132 2.77 11.18 2.13
C LEU A 132 3.71 11.79 3.19
N LEU A 133 3.96 11.06 4.27
CA LEU A 133 4.90 11.46 5.32
C LEU A 133 6.33 11.64 4.77
N ALA A 134 6.84 10.64 4.05
CA ALA A 134 8.17 10.74 3.44
C ALA A 134 8.25 11.89 2.43
N SER A 135 7.19 12.12 1.65
CA SER A 135 7.12 13.21 0.67
C SER A 135 7.09 14.59 1.34
N LEU A 136 6.33 14.76 2.44
CA LEU A 136 6.33 15.99 3.22
C LEU A 136 7.71 16.28 3.81
N LEU A 137 8.34 15.30 4.45
CA LEU A 137 9.68 15.48 5.01
C LEU A 137 10.72 15.80 3.93
N TYR A 138 10.63 15.15 2.76
CA TYR A 138 11.49 15.43 1.63
C TYR A 138 11.29 16.85 1.07
N ALA A 139 10.05 17.27 0.87
CA ALA A 139 9.71 18.61 0.35
C ALA A 139 9.97 19.75 1.34
N THR A 140 10.24 19.43 2.60
CA THR A 140 10.54 20.40 3.67
C THR A 140 12.01 20.33 4.13
N ASP A 141 12.90 19.81 3.27
CA ASP A 141 14.36 19.75 3.48
C ASP A 141 14.82 18.94 4.71
N HIS A 142 14.01 17.99 5.17
CA HIS A 142 14.40 17.06 6.26
C HIS A 142 15.09 15.79 5.74
N ASP A 143 15.14 15.60 4.41
CA ASP A 143 15.78 14.50 3.67
C ASP A 143 15.75 13.13 4.40
N PRO A 144 14.55 12.52 4.55
CA PRO A 144 14.40 11.32 5.35
C PRO A 144 15.04 10.10 4.67
N THR A 145 15.55 9.18 5.50
CA THR A 145 15.65 7.78 5.07
C THR A 145 14.23 7.20 4.97
N ALA A 146 13.92 6.44 3.93
CA ALA A 146 12.58 5.88 3.72
C ALA A 146 12.64 4.40 3.30
N VAL A 147 11.82 3.56 3.94
CA VAL A 147 11.59 2.14 3.57
C VAL A 147 10.09 1.91 3.46
N ILE A 148 9.56 1.91 2.24
CA ILE A 148 8.13 1.94 1.95
C ILE A 148 7.74 0.73 1.09
N GLY A 149 6.52 0.22 1.29
CA GLY A 149 5.99 -0.93 0.54
C GLY A 149 5.66 -0.64 -0.92
N GLY A 150 5.72 0.63 -1.33
CA GLY A 150 5.43 1.11 -2.68
C GLY A 150 6.36 2.23 -3.11
N ILE A 151 6.35 2.55 -4.41
CA ILE A 151 7.15 3.65 -4.97
C ILE A 151 6.62 4.98 -4.45
N VAL A 152 7.50 5.79 -3.88
CA VAL A 152 7.22 7.16 -3.47
C VAL A 152 7.47 8.10 -4.65
N PRO A 153 6.45 8.78 -5.20
CA PRO A 153 6.60 9.60 -6.41
C PRO A 153 7.64 10.71 -6.27
N ALA A 154 7.76 11.32 -5.09
CA ALA A 154 8.67 12.44 -4.83
C ALA A 154 10.15 12.15 -5.14
N PHE A 155 10.57 10.88 -5.08
CA PHE A 155 11.94 10.46 -5.39
C PHE A 155 12.03 9.17 -6.24
N GLY A 156 10.91 8.70 -6.79
CA GLY A 156 10.87 7.61 -7.77
C GLY A 156 11.33 6.23 -7.27
N SER A 157 11.41 6.02 -5.95
CA SER A 157 11.88 4.77 -5.34
C SER A 157 11.01 4.38 -4.14
N ASN A 158 11.04 3.12 -3.74
CA ASN A 158 10.42 2.64 -2.50
C ASN A 158 11.43 2.59 -1.33
N GLY A 159 12.71 2.78 -1.62
CA GLY A 159 13.80 2.87 -0.66
C GLY A 159 14.72 4.05 -0.95
N ARG A 160 15.05 4.84 0.07
CA ARG A 160 15.99 5.97 -0.03
C ARG A 160 16.82 6.06 1.24
N ASN A 161 18.14 6.21 1.11
CA ASN A 161 18.99 6.66 2.20
C ASN A 161 19.12 8.19 2.11
N GLY A 162 18.45 8.90 3.01
CA GLY A 162 18.59 10.35 3.15
C GLY A 162 19.64 10.71 4.19
N ASP A 163 20.21 11.90 4.09
CA ASP A 163 21.23 12.43 5.01
C ASP A 163 20.61 13.07 6.27
N GLY A 164 19.28 13.17 6.31
CA GLY A 164 18.52 13.66 7.45
C GLY A 164 18.49 12.73 8.66
N GLN A 165 17.95 13.24 9.76
CA GLN A 165 17.88 12.51 11.03
C GLN A 165 16.73 11.50 11.09
N LEU A 166 15.71 11.68 10.24
CA LEU A 166 14.46 10.94 10.29
C LEU A 166 14.51 9.70 9.39
N LEU A 167 13.95 8.60 9.89
CA LEU A 167 13.65 7.40 9.13
C LEU A 167 12.14 7.18 9.10
N VAL A 168 11.55 7.00 7.92
CA VAL A 168 10.16 6.59 7.75
C VAL A 168 10.11 5.14 7.28
N ALA A 169 9.41 4.29 8.02
CA ALA A 169 9.22 2.89 7.65
C ALA A 169 7.75 2.52 7.60
N GLU A 170 7.35 1.79 6.57
CA GLU A 170 6.11 1.04 6.57
C GLU A 170 6.27 -0.23 7.43
N ALA A 171 5.35 -0.44 8.36
CA ALA A 171 5.32 -1.57 9.26
C ALA A 171 4.13 -2.48 8.94
N ASP A 172 4.44 -3.60 8.28
CA ASP A 172 3.47 -4.57 7.81
C ASP A 172 3.12 -5.60 8.91
N GLU A 173 1.82 -5.76 9.16
CA GLU A 173 1.26 -6.73 10.09
C GLU A 173 1.10 -8.14 9.51
N SER A 174 1.10 -8.31 8.19
CA SER A 174 0.70 -9.56 7.52
C SER A 174 1.40 -10.83 8.01
N ASP A 175 2.67 -10.74 8.41
CA ASP A 175 3.49 -11.83 8.94
C ASP A 175 3.83 -11.70 10.43
N GLY A 176 3.22 -10.72 11.11
CA GLY A 176 3.43 -10.43 12.53
C GLY A 176 4.82 -9.87 12.87
N SER A 177 5.66 -9.56 11.88
CA SER A 177 7.05 -9.18 12.13
C SER A 177 7.25 -7.76 12.67
N LEU A 178 6.25 -6.88 12.53
CA LEU A 178 6.27 -5.51 13.06
C LEU A 178 6.52 -5.42 14.57
N VAL A 179 6.24 -6.48 15.34
CA VAL A 179 6.49 -6.50 16.79
C VAL A 179 7.97 -6.39 17.16
N LYS A 180 8.87 -6.50 16.18
CA LYS A 180 10.32 -6.32 16.33
C LYS A 180 10.74 -4.85 16.30
N PHE A 181 9.87 -3.94 15.86
CA PHE A 181 10.23 -2.54 15.62
C PHE A 181 10.14 -1.71 16.90
N GLU A 182 11.24 -1.03 17.22
CA GLU A 182 11.39 -0.14 18.37
C GLU A 182 11.49 1.32 17.87
N ALA A 183 10.39 1.87 17.36
CA ALA A 183 10.38 3.19 16.72
C ALA A 183 10.25 4.36 17.71
N THR A 184 10.72 5.55 17.33
CA THR A 184 10.47 6.77 18.11
C THR A 184 8.98 7.14 18.11
N LEU A 185 8.33 7.02 16.95
CA LEU A 185 6.91 7.27 16.77
C LEU A 185 6.26 6.11 16.00
N GLY A 186 5.33 5.40 16.63
CA GLY A 186 4.43 4.47 15.95
C GLY A 186 3.17 5.19 15.50
N VAL A 187 2.81 5.09 14.22
CA VAL A 187 1.54 5.61 13.67
C VAL A 187 0.63 4.43 13.38
N ILE A 188 -0.60 4.42 13.90
CA ILE A 188 -1.56 3.32 13.67
C ILE A 188 -2.83 3.85 13.00
N THR A 189 -3.03 3.51 11.73
CA THR A 189 -4.08 4.12 10.87
C THR A 189 -5.50 3.61 11.16
N ASN A 190 -5.67 2.31 11.31
CA ASN A 190 -6.93 1.62 11.61
C ASN A 190 -6.66 0.13 11.87
N LEU A 191 -7.67 -0.59 12.38
CA LEU A 191 -7.65 -2.05 12.48
C LEU A 191 -8.97 -2.66 12.06
N GLU A 192 -8.86 -3.60 11.14
CA GLU A 192 -9.91 -4.47 10.64
C GLU A 192 -9.31 -5.86 10.42
N LEU A 193 -10.13 -6.91 10.53
CA LEU A 193 -9.67 -8.27 10.32
C LEU A 193 -9.25 -8.46 8.87
N ASP A 194 -7.96 -8.64 8.66
CA ASP A 194 -7.37 -9.00 7.37
C ASP A 194 -6.28 -10.05 7.60
N HIS A 195 -5.63 -10.51 6.52
CA HIS A 195 -4.58 -11.53 6.57
C HIS A 195 -5.02 -12.75 7.40
N THR A 196 -6.20 -13.28 7.08
CA THR A 196 -6.85 -14.39 7.81
C THR A 196 -6.05 -15.71 7.78
N ASP A 197 -5.03 -15.78 6.93
CA ASP A 197 -4.01 -16.82 6.89
C ASP A 197 -3.02 -16.74 8.07
N HIS A 198 -2.84 -15.55 8.65
CA HIS A 198 -2.00 -15.32 9.83
C HIS A 198 -2.83 -15.03 11.09
N TYR A 199 -3.88 -14.23 10.98
CA TYR A 199 -4.72 -13.82 12.09
C TYR A 199 -6.05 -14.59 12.12
N PRO A 200 -6.30 -15.42 13.14
CA PRO A 200 -7.55 -16.17 13.22
C PRO A 200 -8.78 -15.29 13.49
N ASN A 201 -8.58 -14.08 14.04
CA ASN A 201 -9.63 -13.11 14.36
C ASN A 201 -9.02 -11.73 14.65
N LEU A 202 -9.89 -10.73 14.78
CA LEU A 202 -9.51 -9.34 15.06
C LEU A 202 -8.75 -9.19 16.38
N ASP A 203 -9.09 -9.96 17.42
CA ASP A 203 -8.41 -9.89 18.72
C ASP A 203 -6.92 -10.26 18.63
N ALA A 204 -6.58 -11.26 17.79
CA ALA A 204 -5.19 -11.64 17.54
C ALA A 204 -4.40 -10.52 16.83
N LEU A 205 -5.04 -9.81 15.89
CA LEU A 205 -4.47 -8.64 15.24
C LEU A 205 -4.28 -7.49 16.23
N ILE A 206 -5.31 -7.17 17.04
CA ILE A 206 -5.24 -6.15 18.10
C ILE A 206 -4.08 -6.45 19.05
N ALA A 207 -3.95 -7.69 19.53
CA ALA A 207 -2.87 -8.09 20.43
C ALA A 207 -1.48 -7.89 19.81
N THR A 208 -1.35 -8.14 18.51
CA THR A 208 -0.10 -7.92 17.77
C THR A 208 0.23 -6.44 17.64
N LEU A 209 -0.74 -5.61 17.28
CA LEU A 209 -0.53 -4.17 17.18
C LEU A 209 -0.31 -3.51 18.54
N GLN A 210 -0.88 -4.03 19.62
CA GLN A 210 -0.57 -3.59 20.97
C GLN A 210 0.88 -3.91 21.35
N ARG A 211 1.45 -5.03 20.87
CA ARG A 211 2.88 -5.33 21.06
C ARG A 211 3.76 -4.35 20.30
N PHE A 212 3.40 -4.03 19.05
CA PHE A 212 4.07 -3.00 18.26
C PHE A 212 4.01 -1.62 18.95
N ALA A 213 2.83 -1.20 19.41
CA ALA A 213 2.62 0.05 20.12
C ALA A 213 3.50 0.16 21.38
N ARG A 214 3.62 -0.92 22.17
CA ARG A 214 4.50 -0.98 23.35
C ARG A 214 6.00 -0.94 23.01
N GLY A 215 6.39 -1.35 21.81
CA GLY A 215 7.76 -1.24 21.32
C GLY A 215 8.15 0.19 20.92
N CYS A 216 7.16 1.03 20.62
CA CYS A 216 7.38 2.43 20.24
C CYS A 216 7.51 3.34 21.46
N GLN A 217 8.29 4.42 21.35
CA GLN A 217 8.42 5.41 22.43
C GLN A 217 7.14 6.24 22.59
N ASN A 218 6.57 6.68 21.45
CA ASN A 218 5.28 7.35 21.38
C ASN A 218 4.40 6.71 20.31
N VAL A 219 3.10 6.84 20.47
CA VAL A 219 2.07 6.35 19.55
C VAL A 219 1.16 7.51 19.16
N LEU A 220 0.99 7.66 17.85
CA LEU A 220 -0.04 8.48 17.21
C LEU A 220 -1.09 7.51 16.64
N ALA A 221 -2.36 7.67 17.01
CA ALA A 221 -3.44 6.76 16.58
C ALA A 221 -4.67 7.48 16.02
N ASN A 222 -5.36 6.83 15.08
CA ASN A 222 -6.58 7.38 14.48
C ASN A 222 -7.77 7.28 15.45
N ARG A 223 -8.32 8.42 15.85
CA ARG A 223 -9.46 8.51 16.76
C ARG A 223 -10.76 8.00 16.14
N ASP A 224 -10.87 8.10 14.82
CA ASP A 224 -12.08 7.75 14.08
C ASP A 224 -12.22 6.23 13.90
N CYS A 225 -11.16 5.46 14.19
CA CYS A 225 -11.22 4.01 14.21
C CYS A 225 -11.74 3.52 15.59
N PRO A 226 -12.94 2.89 15.66
CA PRO A 226 -13.50 2.44 16.93
C PRO A 226 -12.61 1.44 17.66
N VAL A 227 -11.97 0.52 16.91
CA VAL A 227 -11.05 -0.49 17.46
C VAL A 227 -9.86 0.18 18.14
N LEU A 228 -9.22 1.16 17.48
CA LEU A 228 -8.10 1.87 18.08
C LEU A 228 -8.54 2.63 19.33
N ARG A 229 -9.64 3.38 19.23
CA ARG A 229 -10.20 4.16 20.34
C ARG A 229 -10.51 3.30 21.58
N GLN A 230 -10.96 2.06 21.39
CA GLN A 230 -11.32 1.16 22.47
C GLN A 230 -10.12 0.38 23.06
N HIS A 231 -9.13 0.02 22.22
CA HIS A 231 -8.10 -0.96 22.60
C HIS A 231 -6.68 -0.39 22.76
N PHE A 232 -6.47 0.89 22.46
CA PHE A 232 -5.14 1.51 22.47
C PHE A 232 -5.08 2.75 23.36
N GLN A 233 -3.93 2.91 24.02
CA GLN A 233 -3.53 4.15 24.68
C GLN A 233 -2.47 4.81 23.81
N ALA A 234 -2.79 5.96 23.23
CA ALA A 234 -1.88 6.74 22.40
C ALA A 234 -1.61 8.10 23.06
N GLN A 235 -0.38 8.59 22.92
CA GLN A 235 0.05 9.89 23.41
C GLN A 235 -0.55 11.02 22.58
N ALA A 236 -0.82 10.77 21.31
CA ALA A 236 -1.50 11.68 20.41
C ALA A 236 -2.55 10.96 19.56
N TRP A 237 -3.64 11.67 19.27
CA TRP A 237 -4.72 11.22 18.40
C TRP A 237 -4.91 12.19 17.24
N TRP A 238 -5.28 11.65 16.07
CA TRP A 238 -5.79 12.45 14.96
C TRP A 238 -7.22 12.07 14.58
N SER A 239 -7.94 13.00 13.94
CA SER A 239 -9.29 12.77 13.41
C SER A 239 -9.53 13.60 12.15
N VAL A 240 -10.43 13.14 11.29
CA VAL A 240 -11.02 13.93 10.20
C VAL A 240 -12.51 14.23 10.42
N GLN A 241 -13.04 13.85 11.58
CA GLN A 241 -14.45 13.99 11.94
C GLN A 241 -14.67 15.04 13.03
N SER A 242 -13.72 15.20 13.95
CA SER A 242 -13.79 16.19 15.05
C SER A 242 -12.41 16.72 15.43
N CYS A 243 -12.34 17.98 15.88
CA CYS A 243 -11.16 18.54 16.53
C CYS A 243 -11.22 18.46 18.07
N ASP A 244 -12.30 17.89 18.62
CA ASP A 244 -12.49 17.72 20.06
C ASP A 244 -11.75 16.48 20.57
N ASP A 245 -11.14 16.59 21.75
CA ASP A 245 -10.43 15.49 22.44
C ASP A 245 -9.36 14.78 21.58
N VAL A 246 -8.76 15.50 20.63
CA VAL A 246 -7.66 15.03 19.78
C VAL A 246 -6.55 16.07 19.70
N GLN A 247 -5.31 15.60 19.53
CA GLN A 247 -4.15 16.49 19.37
C GLN A 247 -4.11 17.12 17.98
N PHE A 248 -4.57 16.40 16.96
CA PHE A 248 -4.56 16.87 15.59
C PHE A 248 -5.91 16.59 14.92
N ALA A 249 -6.35 17.47 14.03
CA ALA A 249 -7.47 17.15 13.15
C ALA A 249 -7.33 17.84 11.79
N ALA A 250 -7.92 17.25 10.76
CA ALA A 250 -8.19 17.96 9.51
C ALA A 250 -9.65 17.80 9.14
N LEU A 251 -10.44 18.87 9.31
CA LEU A 251 -11.86 18.83 9.02
C LEU A 251 -12.11 19.20 7.56
N PRO A 252 -12.82 18.37 6.78
CA PRO A 252 -13.10 18.64 5.38
C PRO A 252 -14.02 19.87 5.26
N LEU A 253 -13.61 20.83 4.43
CA LEU A 253 -14.42 21.99 4.05
C LEU A 253 -15.09 21.76 2.70
N GLU A 254 -14.37 21.17 1.75
CA GLU A 254 -14.89 20.79 0.43
C GLU A 254 -14.27 19.46 -0.03
N LEU A 255 -15.12 18.57 -0.57
CA LEU A 255 -14.72 17.29 -1.15
C LEU A 255 -15.00 17.32 -2.65
N ASN A 256 -13.93 17.35 -3.45
CA ASN A 256 -14.00 17.28 -4.90
C ASN A 256 -13.42 15.95 -5.39
N GLY A 257 -13.72 15.57 -6.63
CA GLY A 257 -13.18 14.35 -7.22
C GLY A 257 -11.71 14.43 -7.64
N ASP A 258 -11.08 15.60 -7.53
CA ASP A 258 -9.65 15.84 -7.80
C ASP A 258 -8.87 16.32 -6.56
N SER A 259 -9.55 16.72 -5.49
CA SER A 259 -8.93 17.40 -4.36
C SER A 259 -9.82 17.45 -3.12
N THR A 260 -9.22 17.70 -1.96
CA THR A 260 -9.90 17.94 -0.70
C THR A 260 -9.40 19.24 -0.07
N LEU A 261 -10.29 20.21 0.16
CA LEU A 261 -9.99 21.39 0.96
C LEU A 261 -10.30 21.07 2.42
N ALA A 262 -9.35 21.30 3.33
CA ALA A 262 -9.52 21.03 4.75
C ALA A 262 -8.92 22.12 5.64
N ALA A 263 -9.48 22.27 6.85
CA ALA A 263 -8.91 23.07 7.93
C ALA A 263 -8.12 22.17 8.89
N PHE A 264 -6.85 22.51 9.14
CA PHE A 264 -5.98 21.77 10.05
C PHE A 264 -6.02 22.38 11.45
N TYR A 265 -6.15 21.52 12.46
CA TYR A 265 -6.24 21.87 13.87
C TYR A 265 -5.14 21.17 14.66
N GLU A 266 -4.60 21.87 15.65
CA GLU A 266 -3.70 21.34 16.67
C GLU A 266 -4.25 21.73 18.05
N ASN A 267 -4.56 20.74 18.89
CA ASN A 267 -5.18 20.93 20.21
C ASN A 267 -6.44 21.83 20.19
N GLY A 268 -7.33 21.60 19.21
CA GLY A 268 -8.56 22.38 19.03
C GLY A 268 -8.35 23.78 18.42
N VAL A 269 -7.10 24.22 18.19
CA VAL A 269 -6.81 25.51 17.56
C VAL A 269 -6.60 25.31 16.07
N GLN A 270 -7.35 26.03 15.24
CA GLN A 270 -7.15 26.02 13.80
C GLN A 270 -5.85 26.75 13.44
N LEU A 271 -4.92 26.04 12.80
CA LEU A 271 -3.66 26.62 12.32
C LEU A 271 -3.78 27.21 10.91
N GLY A 272 -4.64 26.64 10.08
CA GLY A 272 -4.91 27.16 8.74
C GLY A 272 -5.64 26.15 7.87
N THR A 273 -5.67 26.41 6.57
CA THR A 273 -6.29 25.53 5.57
C THR A 273 -5.26 25.04 4.55
N PHE A 274 -5.52 23.87 3.97
CA PHE A 274 -4.72 23.31 2.88
C PHE A 274 -5.62 22.62 1.86
N THR A 275 -5.15 22.54 0.62
CA THR A 275 -5.77 21.76 -0.45
C THR A 275 -4.93 20.52 -0.70
N LEU A 276 -5.47 19.36 -0.34
CA LEU A 276 -4.85 18.08 -0.66
C LEU A 276 -5.20 17.71 -2.12
N PRO A 277 -4.22 17.48 -3.01
CA PRO A 277 -4.46 17.05 -4.40
C PRO A 277 -4.87 15.58 -4.51
N LEU A 278 -5.58 15.04 -3.50
CA LEU A 278 -6.10 13.68 -3.45
C LEU A 278 -7.55 13.74 -2.98
N PRO A 279 -8.48 13.10 -3.71
CA PRO A 279 -9.88 13.06 -3.31
C PRO A 279 -10.11 12.00 -2.23
N GLY A 280 -11.21 12.16 -1.50
CA GLY A 280 -11.71 11.17 -0.54
C GLY A 280 -11.21 11.34 0.90
N LEU A 281 -12.11 11.06 1.85
CA LEU A 281 -11.85 11.21 3.28
C LEU A 281 -10.75 10.31 3.82
N HIS A 282 -10.56 9.11 3.24
CA HIS A 282 -9.47 8.23 3.65
C HIS A 282 -8.10 8.83 3.30
N ASN A 283 -7.96 9.50 2.15
CA ASN A 283 -6.74 10.20 1.79
C ASN A 283 -6.53 11.44 2.67
N LEU A 284 -7.60 12.16 3.02
CA LEU A 284 -7.52 13.21 4.03
C LEU A 284 -7.04 12.66 5.38
N SER A 285 -7.54 11.49 5.82
CA SER A 285 -7.10 10.85 7.07
C SER A 285 -5.63 10.43 7.01
N ASN A 286 -5.18 9.81 5.91
CA ASN A 286 -3.77 9.47 5.69
C ASN A 286 -2.88 10.72 5.69
N ALA A 287 -3.30 11.79 5.04
CA ALA A 287 -2.58 13.06 5.01
C ALA A 287 -2.54 13.73 6.39
N THR A 288 -3.63 13.63 7.16
CA THR A 288 -3.71 14.16 8.54
C THR A 288 -2.75 13.42 9.45
N ALA A 289 -2.67 12.09 9.34
CA ALA A 289 -1.71 11.28 10.08
C ALA A 289 -0.26 11.68 9.74
N ALA A 290 0.04 11.87 8.45
CA ALA A 290 1.36 12.31 7.99
C ALA A 290 1.71 13.73 8.48
N LEU A 291 0.79 14.69 8.37
CA LEU A 291 0.96 16.05 8.88
C LEU A 291 1.18 16.04 10.40
N ALA A 292 0.35 15.33 11.15
CA ALA A 292 0.48 15.17 12.60
C ALA A 292 1.83 14.56 12.99
N ALA A 293 2.30 13.53 12.28
CA ALA A 293 3.61 12.95 12.52
C ALA A 293 4.75 13.96 12.26
N CYS A 294 4.70 14.75 11.18
CA CYS A 294 5.64 15.84 10.94
C CYS A 294 5.60 16.90 12.05
N ARG A 295 4.41 17.32 12.49
CA ARG A 295 4.23 18.29 13.59
C ARG A 295 4.87 17.78 14.88
N LEU A 296 4.69 16.50 15.21
CA LEU A 296 5.33 15.86 16.37
C LEU A 296 6.87 15.79 16.27
N GLN A 297 7.43 15.81 15.06
CA GLN A 297 8.88 15.94 14.85
C GLN A 297 9.36 17.41 14.75
N GLY A 298 8.48 18.39 14.99
CA GLY A 298 8.82 19.80 15.06
C GLY A 298 8.73 20.57 13.74
N VAL A 299 8.26 19.96 12.64
CA VAL A 299 8.11 20.67 11.35
C VAL A 299 6.95 21.66 11.44
N ALA A 300 7.20 22.94 11.17
CA ALA A 300 6.17 23.99 11.24
C ALA A 300 5.03 23.77 10.23
N PHE A 301 3.79 24.04 10.64
CA PHE A 301 2.61 23.85 9.78
C PHE A 301 2.68 24.70 8.51
N GLU A 302 3.18 25.92 8.58
CA GLU A 302 3.30 26.84 7.44
C GLU A 302 4.17 26.27 6.32
N VAL A 303 5.21 25.51 6.68
CA VAL A 303 6.11 24.83 5.73
C VAL A 303 5.41 23.60 5.15
N LEU A 304 4.75 22.80 6.01
CA LEU A 304 3.97 21.64 5.58
C LEU A 304 2.81 22.03 4.64
N ARG A 305 2.13 23.13 4.93
CA ARG A 305 1.00 23.65 4.15
C ARG A 305 1.38 23.87 2.68
N GLN A 306 2.59 24.38 2.43
CA GLN A 306 3.11 24.55 1.07
C GLN A 306 3.46 23.20 0.43
N ALA A 307 4.06 22.28 1.19
CA ALA A 307 4.46 20.97 0.70
C ALA A 307 3.27 20.07 0.30
N VAL A 308 2.10 20.22 0.96
CA VAL A 308 0.90 19.40 0.69
C VAL A 308 0.46 19.45 -0.78
N GLU A 309 0.63 20.58 -1.47
CA GLU A 309 0.20 20.74 -2.87
C GLU A 309 0.98 19.84 -3.85
N SER A 310 2.17 19.37 -3.46
CA SER A 310 3.02 18.47 -4.26
C SER A 310 2.74 16.99 -4.01
N LEU A 311 1.85 16.66 -3.06
CA LEU A 311 1.61 15.28 -2.67
C LEU A 311 0.97 14.47 -3.80
N GLN A 312 1.39 13.22 -3.90
CA GLN A 312 0.88 12.26 -4.87
C GLN A 312 0.65 10.93 -4.16
N ALA A 313 -0.39 10.21 -4.57
CA ALA A 313 -0.63 8.86 -4.07
C ALA A 313 0.49 7.91 -4.56
N PRO A 314 0.79 6.84 -3.80
CA PRO A 314 1.68 5.80 -4.29
C PRO A 314 1.09 5.11 -5.53
N GLY A 315 1.94 4.62 -6.42
CA GLY A 315 1.48 3.92 -7.64
C GLY A 315 0.62 2.69 -7.34
N ARG A 316 -0.22 2.29 -8.30
CA ARG A 316 -1.16 1.14 -8.24
C ARG A 316 -2.37 1.29 -7.30
N ARG A 317 -2.64 2.51 -6.82
CA ARG A 317 -3.90 2.88 -6.16
C ARG A 317 -4.63 3.84 -7.09
N PHE A 318 -5.83 3.48 -7.52
CA PHE A 318 -6.62 4.20 -8.52
C PHE A 318 -5.84 4.46 -9.83
N ASP A 319 -5.26 3.41 -10.40
CA ASP A 319 -4.37 3.47 -11.56
C ASP A 319 -5.16 3.64 -12.88
N TYR A 320 -5.02 4.79 -13.53
CA TYR A 320 -5.66 5.04 -14.82
C TYR A 320 -4.96 4.28 -15.94
N ARG A 321 -5.69 3.37 -16.59
CA ARG A 321 -5.15 2.46 -17.61
C ARG A 321 -5.32 3.01 -19.03
N GLY A 322 -6.41 3.74 -19.26
CA GLY A 322 -6.67 4.37 -20.56
C GLY A 322 -8.15 4.66 -20.81
N THR A 323 -8.42 5.21 -21.99
CA THR A 323 -9.77 5.50 -22.47
C THR A 323 -10.18 4.46 -23.51
N TRP A 324 -11.24 3.70 -23.24
CA TRP A 324 -11.79 2.72 -24.19
C TRP A 324 -13.15 3.21 -24.72
N ARG A 325 -13.21 3.56 -26.01
CA ARG A 325 -14.45 4.01 -26.68
C ARG A 325 -15.23 5.07 -25.84
N GLY A 326 -14.51 6.07 -25.33
CA GLY A 326 -15.06 7.16 -24.50
C GLY A 326 -15.31 6.81 -23.02
N ARG A 327 -14.93 5.62 -22.54
CA ARG A 327 -15.00 5.22 -21.12
C ARG A 327 -13.63 5.33 -20.47
N GLN A 328 -13.55 5.89 -19.27
CA GLN A 328 -12.30 5.91 -18.49
C GLN A 328 -12.15 4.57 -17.78
N VAL A 329 -11.02 3.86 -17.94
CA VAL A 329 -10.75 2.58 -17.28
C VAL A 329 -9.69 2.77 -16.21
N VAL A 330 -10.02 2.39 -14.98
CA VAL A 330 -9.17 2.49 -13.80
C VAL A 330 -9.07 1.13 -13.11
N ASP A 331 -7.86 0.74 -12.72
CA ASP A 331 -7.60 -0.45 -11.90
C ASP A 331 -7.29 -0.04 -10.45
N ASP A 332 -7.82 -0.76 -9.47
CA ASP A 332 -7.50 -0.60 -8.06
C ASP A 332 -7.33 -1.96 -7.37
N TYR A 333 -6.38 -2.04 -6.44
CA TYR A 333 -6.06 -3.27 -5.71
C TYR A 333 -7.06 -3.59 -4.57
N ALA A 334 -8.05 -2.72 -4.34
CA ALA A 334 -9.06 -2.87 -3.29
C ALA A 334 -9.71 -4.26 -3.31
N HIS A 335 -9.58 -4.96 -2.20
CA HIS A 335 -10.10 -6.31 -2.02
C HIS A 335 -10.64 -6.56 -0.61
N HIS A 336 -10.47 -5.62 0.32
CA HIS A 336 -11.19 -5.57 1.58
C HIS A 336 -12.41 -4.62 1.45
N PRO A 337 -13.55 -4.86 2.15
CA PRO A 337 -14.74 -4.01 2.02
C PRO A 337 -14.48 -2.53 2.23
N SER A 338 -13.71 -2.17 3.25
CA SER A 338 -13.37 -0.76 3.53
C SER A 338 -12.50 -0.12 2.45
N GLU A 339 -11.64 -0.89 1.76
CA GLU A 339 -10.92 -0.39 0.59
C GLU A 339 -11.88 -0.18 -0.59
N VAL A 340 -12.77 -1.15 -0.84
CA VAL A 340 -13.77 -1.07 -1.92
C VAL A 340 -14.70 0.14 -1.71
N ASP A 341 -15.18 0.33 -0.48
CA ASP A 341 -16.01 1.47 -0.08
C ASP A 341 -15.28 2.81 -0.32
N ALA A 342 -14.04 2.91 0.15
CA ALA A 342 -13.19 4.09 -0.02
C ALA A 342 -12.94 4.44 -1.51
N THR A 343 -12.65 3.43 -2.34
CA THR A 343 -12.41 3.61 -3.78
C THR A 343 -13.69 3.99 -4.53
N LEU A 344 -14.83 3.37 -4.20
CA LEU A 344 -16.14 3.73 -4.77
C LEU A 344 -16.58 5.14 -4.36
N ALA A 345 -16.33 5.55 -3.11
CA ALA A 345 -16.63 6.89 -2.63
C ALA A 345 -15.81 7.95 -3.40
N MET A 346 -14.52 7.71 -3.64
CA MET A 346 -13.69 8.57 -4.51
C MET A 346 -14.25 8.65 -5.93
N ALA A 347 -14.56 7.50 -6.54
CA ALA A 347 -15.10 7.44 -7.89
C ALA A 347 -16.46 8.16 -7.99
N ARG A 348 -17.31 8.06 -6.96
CA ARG A 348 -18.55 8.82 -6.85
C ARG A 348 -18.31 10.32 -6.75
N LEU A 349 -17.33 10.77 -5.96
CA LEU A 349 -16.97 12.19 -5.89
C LEU A 349 -16.55 12.73 -7.26
N MET A 350 -15.85 11.94 -8.08
CA MET A 350 -15.50 12.33 -9.45
C MET A 350 -16.73 12.58 -10.31
N VAL A 351 -17.73 11.70 -10.20
CA VAL A 351 -18.99 11.82 -10.93
C VAL A 351 -19.81 13.01 -10.41
N SER A 352 -19.99 13.12 -9.10
CA SER A 352 -20.90 14.11 -8.50
C SER A 352 -20.36 15.53 -8.49
N SER A 353 -19.05 15.72 -8.31
CA SER A 353 -18.42 17.04 -8.36
C SER A 353 -18.15 17.54 -9.78
N GLY A 354 -18.17 16.64 -10.78
CA GLY A 354 -17.76 16.95 -12.14
C GLY A 354 -16.26 17.25 -12.29
N ARG A 355 -15.45 16.99 -11.26
CA ARG A 355 -14.00 17.19 -11.22
C ARG A 355 -13.30 15.85 -11.08
N SER A 356 -12.21 15.64 -11.79
CA SER A 356 -11.47 14.37 -11.75
C SER A 356 -10.02 14.59 -12.19
N PRO A 357 -9.05 13.81 -11.66
CA PRO A 357 -7.70 13.77 -12.20
C PRO A 357 -7.62 12.99 -13.53
N LEU A 358 -8.70 12.33 -13.95
CA LEU A 358 -8.77 11.58 -15.20
C LEU A 358 -8.89 12.53 -16.40
N PRO A 359 -8.47 12.10 -17.62
CA PRO A 359 -8.56 12.92 -18.84
C PRO A 359 -9.94 13.52 -19.15
N ALA A 360 -11.02 12.90 -18.69
CA ALA A 360 -12.37 13.44 -18.79
C ALA A 360 -13.16 13.18 -17.50
N SER A 361 -13.98 14.14 -17.09
CA SER A 361 -14.87 13.98 -15.93
C SER A 361 -15.90 12.88 -16.20
N PRO A 362 -15.93 11.81 -15.38
CA PRO A 362 -16.87 10.73 -15.57
C PRO A 362 -18.29 11.17 -15.20
N GLN A 363 -19.29 10.58 -15.85
CA GLN A 363 -20.71 10.89 -15.66
C GLN A 363 -21.47 9.80 -14.92
N ARG A 364 -20.89 8.60 -14.83
CA ARG A 364 -21.51 7.41 -14.25
C ARG A 364 -20.42 6.42 -13.82
N LEU A 365 -20.67 5.70 -12.74
CA LEU A 365 -19.76 4.71 -12.18
C LEU A 365 -20.23 3.28 -12.49
N LEU A 366 -19.43 2.54 -13.26
CA LEU A 366 -19.54 1.09 -13.40
C LEU A 366 -18.46 0.43 -12.54
N ALA A 367 -18.86 -0.27 -11.49
CA ALA A 367 -17.94 -1.05 -10.67
C ALA A 367 -17.76 -2.45 -11.28
N VAL A 368 -16.51 -2.88 -11.46
CA VAL A 368 -16.14 -4.23 -11.86
C VAL A 368 -15.38 -4.84 -10.70
N PHE A 369 -15.89 -5.90 -10.09
CA PHE A 369 -15.29 -6.45 -8.87
C PHE A 369 -15.03 -7.95 -8.98
N GLN A 370 -13.83 -8.36 -8.57
CA GLN A 370 -13.49 -9.77 -8.40
C GLN A 370 -13.29 -10.09 -6.91
N PRO A 371 -14.23 -10.82 -6.28
CA PRO A 371 -14.03 -11.30 -4.92
C PRO A 371 -12.78 -12.18 -4.83
N HIS A 372 -11.98 -12.00 -3.79
CA HIS A 372 -10.71 -12.72 -3.59
C HIS A 372 -10.78 -13.55 -2.32
N ARG A 373 -10.60 -14.87 -2.45
CA ARG A 373 -10.78 -15.93 -1.44
C ARG A 373 -12.24 -16.17 -1.02
N TYR A 374 -12.58 -17.44 -0.78
CA TYR A 374 -13.90 -17.85 -0.31
C TYR A 374 -14.09 -17.43 1.15
N SER A 375 -13.07 -17.64 1.99
CA SER A 375 -13.07 -17.29 3.42
C SER A 375 -13.41 -15.80 3.63
N ARG A 376 -12.72 -14.90 2.93
CA ARG A 376 -12.95 -13.45 2.98
C ARG A 376 -14.33 -13.05 2.48
N THR A 377 -14.78 -13.64 1.37
CA THR A 377 -16.11 -13.35 0.83
C THR A 377 -17.21 -13.81 1.79
N ALA A 378 -17.02 -14.93 2.49
CA ALA A 378 -17.94 -15.43 3.49
C ALA A 378 -18.03 -14.49 4.71
N GLU A 379 -16.87 -14.09 5.24
CA GLU A 379 -16.78 -13.20 6.40
C GLU A 379 -17.42 -11.83 6.14
N PHE A 380 -17.21 -11.29 4.95
CA PHE A 380 -17.56 -9.90 4.63
C PHE A 380 -18.63 -9.72 3.57
N LEU A 381 -19.46 -10.74 3.33
CA LEU A 381 -20.47 -10.73 2.25
C LEU A 381 -21.35 -9.47 2.29
N ASP A 382 -21.91 -9.16 3.46
CA ASP A 382 -22.79 -8.00 3.64
C ASP A 382 -22.04 -6.67 3.50
N ALA A 383 -20.80 -6.59 3.99
CA ALA A 383 -19.98 -5.39 3.89
C ALA A 383 -19.58 -5.10 2.42
N PHE A 384 -19.21 -6.12 1.66
CA PHE A 384 -18.99 -5.97 0.21
C PHE A 384 -20.26 -5.55 -0.51
N ALA A 385 -21.41 -6.16 -0.16
CA ALA A 385 -22.68 -5.81 -0.78
C ALA A 385 -23.05 -4.34 -0.51
N GLN A 386 -22.86 -3.87 0.73
CA GLN A 386 -23.07 -2.47 1.10
C GLN A 386 -22.16 -1.54 0.30
N ALA A 387 -20.86 -1.84 0.23
CA ALA A 387 -19.91 -1.04 -0.52
C ALA A 387 -20.29 -0.96 -2.01
N LEU A 388 -20.48 -2.10 -2.68
CA LEU A 388 -20.78 -2.20 -4.11
C LEU A 388 -22.16 -1.63 -4.50
N SER A 389 -23.11 -1.56 -3.57
CA SER A 389 -24.42 -0.94 -3.80
C SER A 389 -24.33 0.56 -4.16
N GLN A 390 -23.18 1.17 -3.85
CA GLN A 390 -22.81 2.52 -4.26
C GLN A 390 -22.37 2.60 -5.72
N ALA A 391 -22.37 1.57 -6.56
CA ALA A 391 -22.15 1.81 -8.00
C ALA A 391 -23.46 2.26 -8.68
N ASP A 392 -23.38 2.71 -9.93
CA ASP A 392 -24.58 2.89 -10.77
C ASP A 392 -24.91 1.60 -11.56
N ALA A 393 -23.91 0.74 -11.73
CA ALA A 393 -24.04 -0.65 -12.15
C ALA A 393 -22.82 -1.45 -11.67
N VAL A 394 -22.99 -2.77 -11.48
CA VAL A 394 -21.94 -3.68 -11.00
C VAL A 394 -21.79 -4.84 -11.97
N VAL A 395 -20.54 -5.21 -12.29
CA VAL A 395 -20.21 -6.46 -12.96
C VAL A 395 -19.27 -7.26 -12.07
N LEU A 396 -19.66 -8.51 -11.75
CA LEU A 396 -18.89 -9.39 -10.87
C LEU A 396 -18.17 -10.47 -11.67
N ALA A 397 -16.87 -10.57 -11.46
CA ALA A 397 -16.05 -11.65 -12.01
C ALA A 397 -16.21 -12.94 -11.18
N PRO A 398 -15.77 -14.09 -11.71
CA PRO A 398 -15.65 -15.31 -10.92
C PRO A 398 -14.75 -15.09 -9.70
N LEU A 399 -15.20 -15.59 -8.55
CA LEU A 399 -14.45 -15.51 -7.29
C LEU A 399 -13.07 -16.16 -7.47
N TYR A 400 -12.02 -15.39 -7.17
CA TYR A 400 -10.65 -15.85 -7.25
C TYR A 400 -10.28 -16.65 -6.00
N ALA A 401 -10.17 -17.97 -6.14
CA ALA A 401 -10.02 -18.89 -5.00
C ALA A 401 -8.71 -18.70 -4.20
N ALA A 402 -7.63 -18.25 -4.86
CA ALA A 402 -6.29 -18.16 -4.28
C ALA A 402 -5.83 -19.45 -3.54
N GLY A 403 -6.22 -20.62 -4.07
CA GLY A 403 -5.89 -21.93 -3.51
C GLY A 403 -6.88 -22.48 -2.48
N GLU A 404 -7.93 -21.74 -2.13
CA GLU A 404 -8.97 -22.22 -1.20
C GLU A 404 -9.96 -23.17 -1.87
N THR A 405 -10.44 -24.15 -1.11
CA THR A 405 -11.56 -25.01 -1.52
C THR A 405 -12.86 -24.22 -1.55
N PRO A 406 -13.73 -24.39 -2.55
CA PRO A 406 -15.04 -23.74 -2.59
C PRO A 406 -15.86 -23.94 -1.32
N MET A 407 -16.47 -22.86 -0.83
CA MET A 407 -17.37 -22.87 0.33
C MET A 407 -18.84 -22.85 -0.12
N ALA A 408 -19.67 -23.72 0.47
CA ALA A 408 -21.09 -23.80 0.15
C ALA A 408 -21.80 -22.46 0.41
N GLY A 409 -22.57 -21.97 -0.57
CA GLY A 409 -23.31 -20.71 -0.47
C GLY A 409 -22.48 -19.44 -0.72
N ILE A 410 -21.16 -19.56 -0.95
CA ILE A 410 -20.28 -18.41 -1.18
C ILE A 410 -19.83 -18.39 -2.64
N SER A 411 -20.25 -17.36 -3.37
CA SER A 411 -19.94 -17.14 -4.77
C SER A 411 -20.20 -15.69 -5.18
N SER A 412 -19.76 -15.30 -6.38
CA SER A 412 -20.12 -14.00 -6.96
C SER A 412 -21.63 -13.85 -7.15
N ALA A 413 -22.37 -14.94 -7.40
CA ALA A 413 -23.83 -14.93 -7.43
C ALA A 413 -24.46 -14.67 -6.05
N ALA A 414 -23.89 -15.23 -4.98
CA ALA A 414 -24.33 -14.93 -3.62
C ALA A 414 -24.11 -13.45 -3.26
N LEU A 415 -22.97 -12.89 -3.68
CA LEU A 415 -22.68 -11.45 -3.53
C LEU A 415 -23.66 -10.59 -4.35
N ALA A 416 -23.97 -10.98 -5.59
CA ALA A 416 -24.97 -10.29 -6.39
C ALA A 416 -26.34 -10.25 -5.72
N ALA A 417 -26.79 -11.39 -5.17
CA ALA A 417 -28.05 -11.48 -4.43
C ALA A 417 -28.03 -10.59 -3.17
N ALA A 418 -26.90 -10.52 -2.46
CA ALA A 418 -26.74 -9.64 -1.32
C ALA A 418 -26.80 -8.15 -1.71
N ILE A 419 -26.16 -7.76 -2.82
CA ILE A 419 -26.25 -6.40 -3.37
C ILE A 419 -27.70 -6.06 -3.74
N GLN A 420 -28.38 -6.96 -4.46
CA GLN A 420 -29.77 -6.77 -4.89
C GLN A 420 -30.77 -6.73 -3.73
N ARG A 421 -30.45 -7.37 -2.59
CA ARG A 421 -31.25 -7.22 -1.36
C ARG A 421 -31.16 -5.81 -0.77
N ILE A 422 -30.00 -5.16 -0.89
CA ILE A 422 -29.80 -3.77 -0.43
C ILE A 422 -30.41 -2.79 -1.44
N ARG A 423 -30.23 -3.05 -2.74
CA ARG A 423 -30.67 -2.17 -3.83
C ARG A 423 -31.28 -2.98 -4.99
N PRO A 424 -32.57 -3.35 -4.92
CA PRO A 424 -33.22 -4.26 -5.88
C PRO A 424 -33.21 -3.78 -7.33
N GLU A 425 -33.14 -2.48 -7.56
CA GLU A 425 -33.12 -1.86 -8.89
C GLU A 425 -31.73 -1.75 -9.50
N LEU A 426 -30.67 -2.03 -8.73
CA LEU A 426 -29.29 -1.93 -9.21
C LEU A 426 -29.01 -3.03 -10.24
N GLN A 427 -28.47 -2.63 -11.38
CA GLN A 427 -28.00 -3.59 -12.39
C GLN A 427 -26.74 -4.29 -11.87
N VAL A 428 -26.84 -5.60 -11.67
CA VAL A 428 -25.73 -6.45 -11.24
C VAL A 428 -25.64 -7.62 -12.21
N GLU A 429 -24.54 -7.71 -12.93
CA GLU A 429 -24.23 -8.81 -13.85
C GLU A 429 -23.16 -9.71 -13.21
N VAL A 430 -23.32 -11.03 -13.32
CA VAL A 430 -22.35 -12.02 -12.84
C VAL A 430 -21.82 -12.78 -14.03
N SER A 431 -20.50 -12.82 -14.18
CA SER A 431 -19.83 -13.50 -15.28
C SER A 431 -19.17 -14.80 -14.80
N ASP A 432 -19.21 -15.85 -15.61
CA ASP A 432 -18.59 -17.15 -15.30
C ASP A 432 -17.13 -17.22 -15.76
N SER A 433 -16.69 -16.27 -16.59
CA SER A 433 -15.30 -16.14 -17.04
C SER A 433 -14.85 -14.68 -17.18
N LEU A 434 -13.54 -14.45 -17.31
CA LEU A 434 -13.00 -13.11 -17.58
C LEU A 434 -13.31 -12.62 -19.00
N GLU A 435 -13.61 -13.53 -19.92
CA GLU A 435 -14.05 -13.19 -21.28
C GLU A 435 -15.49 -12.67 -21.25
N GLU A 436 -16.39 -13.39 -20.59
CA GLU A 436 -17.76 -12.93 -20.32
C GLU A 436 -17.79 -11.63 -19.51
N LEU A 437 -16.89 -11.48 -18.53
CA LEU A 437 -16.73 -10.22 -17.80
C LEU A 437 -16.44 -9.06 -18.74
N THR A 438 -15.53 -9.27 -19.68
CA THR A 438 -15.14 -8.25 -20.66
C THR A 438 -16.33 -7.91 -21.58
N GLU A 439 -17.16 -8.89 -21.92
CA GLU A 439 -18.41 -8.70 -22.69
C GLU A 439 -19.45 -7.92 -21.92
N ALA A 440 -19.70 -8.31 -20.67
CA ALA A 440 -20.60 -7.62 -19.77
C ALA A 440 -20.19 -6.15 -19.58
N VAL A 441 -18.90 -5.88 -19.34
CA VAL A 441 -18.38 -4.50 -19.27
C VAL A 441 -18.64 -3.76 -20.57
N ALA A 442 -18.37 -4.36 -21.73
CA ALA A 442 -18.62 -3.73 -23.03
C ALA A 442 -20.11 -3.43 -23.28
N LEU A 443 -21.01 -4.30 -22.82
CA LEU A 443 -22.46 -4.20 -22.99
C LEU A 443 -23.10 -3.18 -22.03
N HIS A 444 -22.68 -3.18 -20.77
CA HIS A 444 -23.32 -2.39 -19.70
C HIS A 444 -22.67 -1.00 -19.48
N SER A 445 -21.45 -0.80 -19.96
CA SER A 445 -20.80 0.52 -19.94
C SER A 445 -21.21 1.39 -21.14
N ARG A 446 -21.15 2.70 -20.98
CA ARG A 446 -21.46 3.72 -22.00
C ARG A 446 -20.34 4.76 -22.06
N ALA A 447 -20.26 5.51 -23.16
CA ALA A 447 -19.33 6.64 -23.24
C ALA A 447 -19.62 7.64 -22.09
N GLY A 448 -18.57 8.13 -21.43
CA GLY A 448 -18.66 8.95 -20.22
C GLY A 448 -18.63 8.15 -18.91
N ASP A 449 -18.72 6.81 -18.94
CA ASP A 449 -18.59 6.00 -17.74
C ASP A 449 -17.13 5.96 -17.23
N LEU A 450 -16.98 5.96 -15.91
CA LEU A 450 -15.81 5.44 -15.21
C LEU A 450 -16.03 3.94 -14.97
N VAL A 451 -15.22 3.11 -15.62
CA VAL A 451 -15.13 1.67 -15.39
C VAL A 451 -14.02 1.43 -14.38
N LEU A 452 -14.42 1.11 -13.15
CA LEU A 452 -13.51 0.90 -12.03
C LEU A 452 -13.38 -0.60 -11.75
N ALA A 453 -12.25 -1.18 -12.12
CA ALA A 453 -11.90 -2.57 -11.86
C ALA A 453 -11.18 -2.71 -10.51
N MET A 454 -11.75 -3.52 -9.62
CA MET A 454 -11.25 -3.71 -8.25
C MET A 454 -11.02 -5.20 -7.95
N GLY A 455 -9.84 -5.52 -7.44
CA GLY A 455 -9.53 -6.83 -6.89
C GLY A 455 -8.04 -7.21 -6.96
N ALA A 456 -7.65 -8.15 -6.09
CA ALA A 456 -6.27 -8.63 -6.00
C ALA A 456 -5.94 -9.78 -6.96
N GLY A 457 -6.91 -10.25 -7.76
CA GLY A 457 -6.77 -11.36 -8.70
C GLY A 457 -6.52 -10.92 -10.16
N ASP A 458 -7.05 -11.71 -11.09
CA ASP A 458 -6.85 -11.58 -12.53
C ASP A 458 -7.63 -10.43 -13.19
N VAL A 459 -8.53 -9.77 -12.44
CA VAL A 459 -9.33 -8.63 -12.92
C VAL A 459 -8.48 -7.46 -13.42
N ASN A 460 -7.25 -7.32 -12.92
CA ASN A 460 -6.25 -6.36 -13.38
C ASN A 460 -5.87 -6.51 -14.87
N GLY A 461 -6.22 -7.64 -15.50
CA GLY A 461 -6.08 -7.83 -16.94
C GLY A 461 -7.26 -7.30 -17.77
N LEU A 462 -8.25 -6.62 -17.18
CA LEU A 462 -9.43 -6.11 -17.90
C LEU A 462 -9.02 -5.13 -19.00
N TRP A 463 -8.14 -4.17 -18.70
CA TRP A 463 -7.68 -3.17 -19.67
C TRP A 463 -7.13 -3.83 -20.95
N GLY A 464 -6.19 -4.77 -20.81
CA GLY A 464 -5.59 -5.44 -21.97
C GLY A 464 -6.60 -6.23 -22.81
N ARG A 465 -7.66 -6.78 -22.18
CA ARG A 465 -8.75 -7.48 -22.89
C ARG A 465 -9.66 -6.51 -23.63
N LEU A 466 -9.95 -5.34 -23.06
CA LEU A 466 -10.74 -4.29 -23.71
C LEU A 466 -9.99 -3.65 -24.89
N GLU A 467 -8.68 -3.44 -24.73
CA GLU A 467 -7.81 -2.85 -25.77
C GLU A 467 -7.77 -3.72 -27.03
N GLN A 468 -7.62 -5.04 -26.88
CA GLN A 468 -7.67 -6.01 -27.99
C GLN A 468 -8.99 -5.99 -28.77
N ARG A 469 -10.07 -5.49 -28.16
CA ARG A 469 -11.41 -5.36 -28.75
C ARG A 469 -11.64 -4.00 -29.41
N GLN A 470 -10.66 -3.09 -29.43
CA GLN A 470 -10.75 -1.90 -30.25
C GLN A 470 -10.69 -2.30 -31.73
N PRO A 471 -11.60 -1.82 -32.60
CA PRO A 471 -11.35 -1.90 -34.02
C PRO A 471 -10.07 -1.11 -34.30
N CYS A 472 -9.17 -1.68 -35.11
CA CYS A 472 -8.00 -0.97 -35.60
C CYS A 472 -8.52 0.27 -36.37
N ASP A 473 -8.37 1.47 -35.82
CA ASP A 473 -8.80 2.69 -36.49
C ASP A 473 -7.77 3.03 -37.58
N PRO A 474 -8.10 2.95 -38.88
CA PRO A 474 -7.14 3.19 -39.94
C PRO A 474 -7.09 4.70 -40.23
N ALA A 475 -6.69 5.54 -39.27
CA ALA A 475 -6.17 6.89 -39.54
C ALA A 475 -5.88 7.68 -38.24
N LEU A 476 -4.61 7.71 -37.83
CA LEU A 476 -3.99 8.94 -37.35
C LEU A 476 -2.57 8.97 -37.95
N PRO A 477 -2.24 9.92 -38.85
CA PRO A 477 -0.89 10.01 -39.39
C PRO A 477 0.07 10.35 -38.25
N LEU A 478 1.17 9.60 -38.18
CA LEU A 478 2.35 9.92 -37.38
C LEU A 478 2.76 11.37 -37.67
N ALA A 479 2.60 12.26 -36.69
CA ALA A 479 3.24 13.56 -36.73
C ALA A 479 4.74 13.36 -36.50
N ALA A 480 5.53 13.91 -37.43
CA ALA A 480 6.99 13.83 -37.49
C ALA A 480 7.69 14.68 -36.42
#